data_AF-A0A535EUA6-F1
#
_entry.id   AF-A0A535EUA6-F1
#
_cell.length_a   1.000
_cell.length_b   1.000
_cell.length_c   1.000
_cell.angle_alpha   90.00
_cell.angle_beta   90.00
_cell.angle_gamma   90.00
#
_symmetry.space_group_name_H-M   'P 1'
#
loop_
_entity.id
_entity.type
_entity.pdbx_description
1 polymer ?
#
loop_
_entity_poly.entity_id
_entity_poly.type
_entity_poly.pdbx_seq_one_letter_code
_entity_poly.pdbx_strand_id
1 'polypeptide(L)'
;MRGTALGRLHNLDRLQLLLTGMLVTLGLMTVYSASTVDFRKQLLSLGVAAAAYVLAAFTDYRRLARLALPAYAACLLLLLAVHFLGHSALGAKRWISIAGFPLEPSELCKVCVLVVLARHFAVREGRERQLWTALGAIALAVPPLILILAQPDLGTAMVFAALLAGLLFLGGTSRLQLAALVALVAVVAPIVPHLLHGYQKQRL
;
A
#
# COMPACT_ATOMS: atom_id res chain seq x y z
N MET A 1 0.50 -32.33 -0.26
CA MET A 1 -0.92 -32.55 0.11
C MET A 1 -1.74 -31.40 -0.49
N ARG A 2 -2.49 -31.66 -1.56
CA ARG A 2 -3.33 -30.65 -2.24
C ARG A 2 -4.63 -30.49 -1.45
N GLY A 3 -4.68 -29.51 -0.54
CA GLY A 3 -5.95 -29.12 0.08
C GLY A 3 -6.92 -28.70 -1.02
N THR A 4 -8.06 -29.36 -1.09
CA THR A 4 -9.17 -29.02 -1.98
C THR A 4 -9.57 -27.55 -1.76
N ALA A 5 -10.13 -26.89 -2.78
CA ALA A 5 -10.51 -25.48 -2.69
C ALA A 5 -11.43 -25.17 -1.47
N LEU A 6 -12.28 -26.12 -1.10
CA LEU A 6 -13.12 -26.08 0.11
C LEU A 6 -12.33 -26.10 1.42
N GLY A 7 -11.24 -26.86 1.50
CA GLY A 7 -10.40 -26.94 2.71
C GLY A 7 -9.70 -25.62 3.04
N ARG A 8 -9.35 -24.80 2.04
CA ARG A 8 -8.78 -23.47 2.27
C ARG A 8 -9.79 -22.46 2.78
N LEU A 9 -11.03 -22.49 2.24
CA LEU A 9 -12.11 -21.62 2.72
C LEU A 9 -12.47 -21.92 4.17
N HIS A 10 -12.37 -23.19 4.59
CA HIS A 10 -12.65 -23.59 5.97
C HIS A 10 -11.55 -23.18 6.97
N ASN A 11 -10.33 -22.92 6.48
CA ASN A 11 -9.19 -22.43 7.29
C ASN A 11 -9.10 -20.89 7.34
N LEU A 12 -10.04 -20.17 6.71
CA LEU A 12 -10.12 -18.73 6.86
C LEU A 12 -10.52 -18.39 8.30
N ASP A 13 -9.87 -17.38 8.87
CA ASP A 13 -10.24 -16.87 10.18
C ASP A 13 -11.67 -16.29 10.12
N ARG A 14 -12.61 -17.05 10.68
CA ARG A 14 -14.03 -16.72 10.68
C ARG A 14 -14.30 -15.42 11.43
N LEU A 15 -13.49 -15.12 12.46
CA LEU A 15 -13.60 -13.89 13.21
C LEU A 15 -13.23 -12.69 12.34
N GLN A 16 -12.12 -12.78 11.59
CA GLN A 16 -11.71 -11.72 10.65
C GLN A 16 -12.79 -11.47 9.58
N LEU A 17 -13.36 -12.53 9.01
CA LEU A 17 -14.45 -12.41 8.02
C LEU A 17 -15.69 -11.75 8.61
N LEU A 18 -16.09 -12.15 9.82
CA LEU A 18 -17.24 -11.59 10.51
C LEU A 18 -17.06 -10.10 10.81
N LEU A 19 -15.91 -9.71 11.40
CA LEU A 19 -15.61 -8.32 11.72
C LEU A 19 -15.54 -7.45 10.46
N THR A 20 -14.92 -7.96 9.39
CA THR A 20 -14.87 -7.26 8.10
C THR A 20 -16.27 -7.09 7.52
N GLY A 21 -17.10 -8.14 7.57
CA GLY A 21 -18.50 -8.09 7.14
C GLY A 21 -19.34 -7.07 7.91
N MET A 22 -19.14 -6.98 9.23
CA MET A 22 -19.78 -5.95 10.06
C MET A 22 -19.37 -4.54 9.63
N LEU A 23 -18.08 -4.29 9.42
CA LEU A 23 -17.60 -2.97 8.95
C LEU A 23 -18.14 -2.61 7.56
N VAL A 24 -18.16 -3.57 6.63
CA VAL A 24 -18.69 -3.36 5.28
C VAL A 24 -20.19 -3.06 5.32
N THR A 25 -20.98 -3.80 6.11
CA THR A 25 -22.43 -3.58 6.22
C THR A 25 -22.75 -2.22 6.84
N LEU A 26 -22.05 -1.83 7.90
CA LEU A 26 -22.19 -0.49 8.47
C LEU A 26 -21.82 0.60 7.46
N GLY A 27 -20.73 0.43 6.71
CA GLY A 27 -20.35 1.37 5.64
C GLY A 27 -21.37 1.44 4.50
N LEU A 28 -21.98 0.33 4.12
CA LEU A 28 -23.06 0.32 3.12
C LEU A 28 -24.30 1.05 3.61
N MET A 29 -24.67 0.89 4.89
CA MET A 29 -25.81 1.59 5.49
C MET A 29 -25.61 3.10 5.50
N THR A 30 -24.40 3.57 5.84
CA THR A 30 -24.10 5.02 5.85
C THR A 30 -24.10 5.60 4.44
N VAL A 31 -23.52 4.90 3.46
CA VAL A 31 -23.53 5.35 2.05
C VAL A 31 -24.95 5.37 1.50
N TYR A 32 -25.75 4.33 1.78
CA TYR A 32 -27.16 4.29 1.37
C TYR A 32 -27.94 5.47 1.94
N SER A 33 -27.71 5.83 3.20
CA SER A 33 -28.35 6.98 3.84
C SER A 33 -27.94 8.32 3.23
N ALA A 34 -26.75 8.41 2.62
CA ALA A 34 -26.23 9.65 2.04
C ALA A 34 -26.59 9.83 0.56
N SER A 35 -26.46 8.78 -0.26
CA SER A 35 -26.65 8.83 -1.71
C SER A 35 -26.93 7.46 -2.31
N THR A 36 -28.09 7.32 -2.96
CA THR A 36 -28.49 6.08 -3.63
C THR A 36 -27.67 5.79 -4.89
N VAL A 37 -27.15 6.83 -5.56
CA VAL A 37 -26.28 6.68 -6.73
C VAL A 37 -24.92 6.12 -6.32
N ASP A 38 -24.33 6.66 -5.24
CA ASP A 38 -23.03 6.20 -4.75
C ASP A 38 -23.14 4.83 -4.08
N PHE A 39 -24.29 4.48 -3.51
CA PHE A 39 -24.58 3.13 -3.04
C PHE A 39 -24.45 2.06 -4.14
N ARG A 40 -24.98 2.32 -5.35
CA ARG A 40 -24.85 1.38 -6.48
C ARG A 40 -23.39 1.18 -6.89
N LYS A 41 -22.61 2.27 -6.93
CA LYS A 41 -21.17 2.20 -7.20
C LYS A 41 -20.44 1.42 -6.10
N GLN A 42 -20.79 1.65 -4.84
CA GLN A 42 -20.22 0.95 -3.70
C GLN A 42 -20.48 -0.56 -3.75
N LEU A 43 -21.68 -0.98 -4.18
CA LEU A 43 -22.03 -2.39 -4.34
C LEU A 43 -21.20 -3.06 -5.46
N LEU A 44 -20.98 -2.35 -6.58
CA LEU A 44 -20.10 -2.82 -7.66
C LEU A 44 -18.65 -2.96 -7.15
N SER A 45 -18.13 -1.94 -6.45
CA SER A 45 -16.79 -1.97 -5.85
C SER A 45 -16.64 -3.10 -4.83
N LEU A 46 -17.68 -3.40 -4.05
CA LEU A 46 -17.69 -4.52 -3.13
C LEU A 46 -17.61 -5.87 -3.88
N GLY A 47 -18.31 -6.01 -5.00
CA GLY A 47 -18.19 -7.19 -5.87
C GLY A 47 -16.76 -7.38 -6.39
N VAL A 48 -16.12 -6.30 -6.86
CA VAL A 48 -14.71 -6.32 -7.30
C VAL A 48 -13.78 -6.66 -6.14
N ALA A 49 -13.97 -6.07 -4.96
CA ALA A 49 -13.17 -6.35 -3.77
C ALA A 49 -13.34 -7.81 -3.30
N ALA A 50 -14.55 -8.36 -3.34
CA ALA A 50 -14.81 -9.75 -3.00
C ALA A 50 -14.12 -10.71 -3.98
N ALA A 51 -14.19 -10.43 -5.29
CA ALA A 51 -13.47 -11.19 -6.31
C ALA A 51 -11.96 -11.14 -6.08
N ALA A 52 -11.40 -9.94 -5.84
CA ALA A 52 -9.98 -9.76 -5.53
C ALA A 52 -9.55 -10.52 -4.26
N TYR A 53 -10.37 -10.48 -3.20
CA TYR A 53 -10.13 -11.22 -1.96
C TYR A 53 -10.08 -12.74 -2.21
N VAL A 54 -11.05 -13.28 -2.94
CA VAL A 54 -11.10 -14.71 -3.28
C VAL A 54 -9.86 -15.11 -4.08
N LEU A 55 -9.49 -14.34 -5.11
CA LEU A 55 -8.28 -14.58 -5.90
C LEU A 55 -7.01 -14.55 -5.04
N ALA A 56 -6.91 -13.59 -4.12
CA ALA A 56 -5.79 -13.49 -3.19
C ALA A 56 -5.74 -14.71 -2.24
N ALA A 57 -6.88 -15.14 -1.70
CA ALA A 57 -6.97 -16.29 -0.79
C ALA A 57 -6.55 -17.62 -1.46
N PHE A 58 -6.74 -17.75 -2.77
CA PHE A 58 -6.27 -18.92 -3.53
C PHE A 58 -4.82 -18.82 -4.00
N THR A 59 -4.21 -17.64 -3.92
CA THR A 59 -2.83 -17.42 -4.33
C THR A 59 -1.86 -17.91 -3.26
N ASP A 60 -0.90 -18.75 -3.67
CA ASP A 60 0.16 -19.25 -2.78
C ASP A 60 1.16 -18.13 -2.46
N TYR A 61 1.41 -17.90 -1.17
CA TYR A 61 2.37 -16.91 -0.68
C TYR A 61 3.79 -17.13 -1.26
N ARG A 62 4.16 -18.37 -1.59
CA ARG A 62 5.45 -18.67 -2.24
C ARG A 62 5.52 -18.17 -3.68
N ARG A 63 4.40 -18.14 -4.39
CA ARG A 63 4.31 -17.51 -5.72
C ARG A 63 4.40 -16.00 -5.59
N LEU A 64 3.69 -15.43 -4.60
CA LEU A 64 3.72 -14.00 -4.32
C LEU A 64 5.15 -13.53 -3.99
N ALA A 65 5.89 -14.26 -3.16
CA ALA A 65 7.30 -13.95 -2.86
C ALA A 65 8.21 -14.02 -4.10
N ARG A 66 7.99 -14.97 -5.01
CA ARG A 66 8.76 -15.05 -6.27
C ARG A 66 8.46 -13.91 -7.23
N LEU A 67 7.20 -13.48 -7.29
CA LEU A 67 6.75 -12.39 -8.15
C LEU A 67 6.97 -11.00 -7.54
N ALA A 68 7.47 -10.91 -6.30
CA ALA A 68 7.58 -9.66 -5.56
C ALA A 68 8.39 -8.58 -6.32
N LEU A 69 9.58 -8.94 -6.84
CA LEU A 69 10.44 -8.02 -7.59
C LEU A 69 9.81 -7.56 -8.92
N PRO A 70 9.30 -8.47 -9.78
CA PRO A 70 8.53 -8.07 -10.96
C PRO A 70 7.31 -7.20 -10.65
N ALA A 71 6.54 -7.54 -9.61
CA ALA A 71 5.37 -6.78 -9.20
C ALA A 71 5.74 -5.39 -8.69
N TYR A 72 6.84 -5.26 -7.96
CA TYR A 72 7.38 -3.98 -7.51
C TYR A 72 7.83 -3.10 -8.70
N ALA A 73 8.55 -3.67 -9.67
CA ALA A 73 8.93 -2.94 -10.88
C ALA A 73 7.69 -2.48 -11.66
N ALA A 74 6.68 -3.34 -11.80
CA ALA A 74 5.41 -2.97 -12.43
C ALA A 74 4.69 -1.84 -11.66
N CYS A 75 4.70 -1.86 -10.33
CA CYS A 75 4.12 -0.78 -9.52
C CYS A 75 4.86 0.54 -9.68
N LEU A 76 6.19 0.52 -9.76
CA LEU A 76 6.98 1.74 -10.04
C LEU A 76 6.63 2.31 -11.42
N LEU A 77 6.51 1.44 -12.43
CA LEU A 77 6.10 1.86 -13.77
C LEU A 77 4.68 2.44 -13.77
N LEU A 78 3.75 1.87 -13.00
CA LEU A 78 2.39 2.40 -12.87
C LEU A 78 2.36 3.76 -12.13
N LEU A 79 3.17 3.92 -11.06
CA LEU A 79 3.34 5.19 -10.36
C LEU A 79 3.97 6.27 -11.24
N LEU A 80 4.87 5.87 -12.13
CA LEU A 80 5.43 6.78 -13.13
C LEU A 80 4.38 7.10 -14.20
N ALA A 81 3.64 6.10 -14.68
CA ALA A 81 2.61 6.26 -15.70
C ALA A 81 1.48 7.20 -15.26
N VAL A 82 1.05 7.14 -13.99
CA VAL A 82 -0.01 8.05 -13.51
C VAL A 82 0.43 9.51 -13.48
N HIS A 83 1.73 9.80 -13.40
CA HIS A 83 2.21 11.17 -13.50
C HIS A 83 1.91 11.78 -14.89
N PHE A 84 2.00 10.95 -15.94
CA PHE A 84 1.77 11.38 -17.33
C PHE A 84 0.31 11.19 -17.77
N LEU A 85 -0.27 10.02 -17.50
CA LEU A 85 -1.56 9.56 -17.99
C LEU A 85 -2.69 9.70 -16.96
N GLY A 86 -2.37 10.10 -15.73
CA GLY A 86 -3.33 10.23 -14.66
C GLY A 86 -4.27 11.41 -14.87
N HIS A 87 -5.51 11.25 -14.40
CA HIS A 87 -6.50 12.30 -14.42
C HIS A 87 -6.27 13.22 -13.23
N SER A 88 -6.28 14.54 -13.47
CA SER A 88 -6.18 15.54 -12.41
C SER A 88 -7.50 15.65 -11.65
N ALA A 89 -7.48 15.39 -10.36
CA ALA A 89 -8.58 15.67 -9.45
C ALA A 89 -8.03 16.45 -8.24
N LEU A 90 -8.70 17.53 -7.83
CA LEU A 90 -8.34 18.33 -6.65
C LEU A 90 -6.86 18.79 -6.64
N GLY A 91 -6.29 19.09 -7.81
CA GLY A 91 -4.90 19.55 -7.95
C GLY A 91 -3.83 18.44 -7.92
N ALA A 92 -4.21 17.16 -7.99
CA ALA A 92 -3.28 16.04 -8.04
C ALA A 92 -3.65 15.00 -9.12
N LYS A 93 -2.65 14.43 -9.78
CA LYS A 93 -2.80 13.31 -10.73
C LYS A 93 -2.48 12.00 -10.02
N ARG A 94 -3.53 11.31 -9.55
CA ARG A 94 -3.39 10.09 -8.71
C ARG A 94 -4.16 8.88 -9.25
N TRP A 95 -5.12 9.12 -10.15
CA TRP A 95 -6.05 8.10 -10.61
C TRP A 95 -5.83 7.79 -12.09
N ILE A 96 -5.71 6.51 -12.41
CA ILE A 96 -5.76 5.99 -13.78
C ILE A 96 -7.12 5.29 -13.95
N SER A 97 -7.87 5.64 -15.00
CA SER A 97 -9.08 4.90 -15.35
C SER A 97 -8.71 3.66 -16.15
N ILE A 98 -8.99 2.47 -15.63
CA ILE A 98 -8.75 1.19 -16.29
C ILE A 98 -10.10 0.49 -16.43
N ALA A 99 -10.54 0.25 -17.67
CA ALA A 99 -11.83 -0.40 -17.96
C ALA A 99 -13.04 0.23 -17.24
N GLY A 100 -13.04 1.56 -17.07
CA GLY A 100 -14.11 2.30 -16.39
C GLY A 100 -13.99 2.35 -14.87
N PHE A 101 -12.97 1.72 -14.28
CA PHE A 101 -12.70 1.77 -12.85
C PHE A 101 -11.52 2.72 -12.54
N PRO A 102 -11.69 3.65 -11.59
CA PRO A 102 -10.58 4.48 -11.13
C PRO A 102 -9.67 3.61 -10.25
N LEU A 103 -8.42 3.43 -10.69
CA LEU A 103 -7.38 2.73 -9.93
C LEU A 103 -6.35 3.74 -9.44
N GLU A 104 -6.04 3.66 -8.14
CA GLU A 104 -4.96 4.43 -7.53
C GLU A 104 -3.71 3.55 -7.43
N PRO A 105 -2.64 3.81 -8.21
CA PRO A 105 -1.46 2.94 -8.23
C PRO A 105 -0.70 2.88 -6.90
N SER A 106 -0.82 3.94 -6.08
CA SER A 106 -0.19 4.05 -4.77
C SER A 106 -0.69 2.98 -3.79
N GLU A 107 -1.98 2.62 -3.85
CA GLU A 107 -2.60 1.57 -3.03
C GLU A 107 -2.00 0.20 -3.33
N LEU A 108 -1.88 -0.13 -4.63
CA LEU A 108 -1.25 -1.38 -5.06
C LEU A 108 0.24 -1.40 -4.68
N CYS A 109 0.92 -0.26 -4.84
CA CYS A 109 2.34 -0.14 -4.53
C CYS A 109 2.64 -0.42 -3.06
N LYS A 110 1.79 0.05 -2.12
CA LYS A 110 1.94 -0.25 -0.68
C LYS A 110 2.03 -1.75 -0.43
N VAL A 111 1.10 -2.52 -1.00
CA VAL A 111 1.09 -3.99 -0.84
C VAL A 111 2.34 -4.62 -1.45
N CYS A 112 2.73 -4.22 -2.66
CA CYS A 112 3.91 -4.79 -3.33
C CYS A 112 5.21 -4.48 -2.60
N VAL A 113 5.38 -3.26 -2.09
CA VAL A 113 6.54 -2.87 -1.28
C VAL A 113 6.61 -3.71 -0.01
N LEU A 114 5.49 -3.89 0.70
CA LEU A 114 5.46 -4.74 1.89
C LEU A 114 5.93 -6.17 1.59
N VAL A 115 5.47 -6.77 0.50
CA VAL A 115 5.89 -8.11 0.08
C VAL A 115 7.38 -8.15 -0.26
N VAL A 116 7.89 -7.16 -1.00
CA VAL A 116 9.31 -7.09 -1.37
C VAL A 116 10.20 -6.92 -0.15
N LEU A 117 9.82 -6.03 0.77
CA LEU A 117 10.55 -5.80 2.00
C LEU A 117 10.50 -7.01 2.92
N ALA A 118 9.33 -7.66 3.07
CA ALA A 118 9.22 -8.91 3.82
C ALA A 118 10.16 -10.00 3.26
N ARG A 119 10.22 -10.13 1.93
CA ARG A 119 11.18 -11.03 1.28
C ARG A 119 12.63 -10.60 1.52
N HIS A 120 12.93 -9.30 1.49
CA HIS A 120 14.27 -8.75 1.72
C HIS A 120 14.79 -9.10 3.12
N PHE A 121 13.93 -9.06 4.13
CA PHE A 121 14.24 -9.48 5.48
C PHE A 121 14.33 -11.00 5.61
N ALA A 122 13.38 -11.75 5.04
CA ALA A 122 13.37 -13.22 5.10
C ALA A 122 14.64 -13.87 4.50
N VAL A 123 15.19 -13.30 3.42
CA VAL A 123 16.45 -13.82 2.81
C VAL A 123 17.69 -13.46 3.64
N ARG A 124 17.58 -12.50 4.55
CA ARG A 124 18.67 -12.02 5.42
C ARG A 124 18.43 -12.35 6.89
N GLU A 125 17.69 -13.42 7.15
CA GLU A 125 17.48 -13.95 8.49
C GLU A 125 18.83 -14.18 9.20
N GLY A 126 18.94 -13.71 10.44
CA GLY A 126 20.17 -13.65 11.23
C GLY A 126 21.11 -12.48 10.93
N ARG A 127 20.78 -11.61 9.96
CA ARG A 127 21.56 -10.40 9.58
C ARG A 127 20.71 -9.13 9.61
N GLU A 128 19.60 -9.14 10.34
CA GLU A 128 18.61 -8.07 10.36
C GLU A 128 19.18 -6.76 10.92
N ARG A 129 20.07 -6.88 11.90
CA ARG A 129 20.70 -5.73 12.58
C ARG A 129 21.83 -5.09 11.78
N GLN A 130 22.28 -5.72 10.69
CA GLN A 130 23.35 -5.17 9.87
C GLN A 130 22.89 -3.90 9.16
N LEU A 131 23.74 -2.87 9.15
CA LEU A 131 23.45 -1.59 8.48
C LEU A 131 23.08 -1.80 7.00
N TRP A 132 23.73 -2.74 6.31
CA TRP A 132 23.43 -3.07 4.92
C TRP A 132 22.02 -3.63 4.70
N THR A 133 21.47 -4.36 5.68
CA THR A 133 20.10 -4.87 5.60
C THR A 133 19.10 -3.72 5.70
N ALA A 134 19.30 -2.81 6.65
CA ALA A 134 18.48 -1.62 6.81
C ALA A 134 18.58 -0.67 5.59
N LEU A 135 19.80 -0.42 5.11
CA LEU A 135 20.04 0.41 3.93
C LEU A 135 19.38 -0.17 2.67
N GLY A 136 19.42 -1.49 2.49
CA GLY A 136 18.73 -2.14 1.38
C GLY A 136 17.22 -2.03 1.47
N ALA A 137 16.63 -2.10 2.67
CA ALA A 137 15.20 -1.89 2.86
C ALA A 137 14.80 -0.44 2.55
N ILE A 138 15.59 0.54 3.00
CA ILE A 138 15.39 1.96 2.68
C ILE A 138 15.52 2.18 1.17
N ALA A 139 16.53 1.60 0.52
CA ALA A 139 16.73 1.72 -0.92
C ALA A 139 15.55 1.16 -1.75
N LEU A 140 14.85 0.16 -1.24
CA LEU A 140 13.63 -0.39 -1.86
C LEU A 140 12.39 0.47 -1.58
N ALA A 141 12.37 1.25 -0.51
CA ALA A 141 11.22 2.06 -0.12
C ALA A 141 11.28 3.51 -0.63
N VAL A 142 12.47 4.04 -0.89
CA VAL A 142 12.68 5.42 -1.35
C VAL A 142 12.09 5.69 -2.74
N PRO A 143 12.33 4.87 -3.78
CA PRO A 143 11.77 5.13 -5.11
C PRO A 143 10.23 5.31 -5.15
N PRO A 144 9.42 4.41 -4.56
CA PRO A 144 7.97 4.61 -4.57
C PRO A 144 7.55 5.81 -3.71
N LEU A 145 8.23 6.07 -2.58
CA LEU A 145 7.94 7.23 -1.74
C LEU A 145 8.15 8.55 -2.50
N ILE A 146 9.24 8.68 -3.26
CA ILE A 146 9.51 9.85 -4.11
C ILE A 146 8.40 10.03 -5.14
N LEU A 147 8.01 8.95 -5.83
CA LEU A 147 6.96 9.00 -6.85
C LEU A 147 5.59 9.38 -6.26
N ILE A 148 5.26 8.92 -5.05
CA ILE A 148 4.02 9.29 -4.35
C ILE A 148 4.05 10.77 -3.94
N LEU A 149 5.17 11.26 -3.41
CA LEU A 149 5.34 12.68 -3.06
C LEU A 149 5.24 13.59 -4.30
N ALA A 150 5.69 13.10 -5.46
CA ALA A 150 5.54 13.79 -6.74
C ALA A 150 4.08 13.82 -7.26
N GLN A 151 3.17 13.04 -6.68
CA GLN A 151 1.71 13.05 -6.96
C GLN A 151 0.94 13.98 -6.00
N PRO A 152 1.61 15.01 -5.48
CA PRO A 152 1.30 15.72 -4.24
C PRO A 152 0.42 15.00 -3.20
N ASP A 153 0.64 13.70 -2.90
CA ASP A 153 -0.18 12.95 -1.94
C ASP A 153 0.49 12.77 -0.57
N LEU A 154 0.30 13.75 0.31
CA LEU A 154 0.83 13.70 1.67
C LEU A 154 0.19 12.61 2.53
N GLY A 155 -1.12 12.37 2.40
CA GLY A 155 -1.81 11.37 3.21
C GLY A 155 -1.28 9.96 2.91
N THR A 156 -1.16 9.64 1.63
CA THR A 156 -0.64 8.35 1.18
C THR A 156 0.84 8.20 1.52
N ALA A 157 1.64 9.26 1.41
CA ALA A 157 3.04 9.24 1.83
C ALA A 157 3.21 8.96 3.34
N MET A 158 2.36 9.56 4.19
CA MET A 158 2.39 9.31 5.64
C MET A 158 2.04 7.86 5.99
N VAL A 159 0.98 7.31 5.38
CA VAL A 159 0.61 5.90 5.56
C VAL A 159 1.74 4.99 5.09
N PHE A 160 2.36 5.29 3.94
CA PHE A 160 3.49 4.53 3.42
C PHE A 160 4.69 4.56 4.38
N ALA A 161 5.01 5.73 4.95
CA ALA A 161 6.08 5.87 5.93
C ALA A 161 5.80 5.08 7.21
N ALA A 162 4.55 5.10 7.70
CA ALA A 162 4.14 4.30 8.86
C ALA A 162 4.26 2.79 8.59
N LEU A 163 3.86 2.33 7.40
CA LEU A 163 4.03 0.93 6.97
C LEU A 163 5.50 0.52 6.93
N LEU A 164 6.36 1.38 6.36
CA LEU A 164 7.80 1.14 6.32
C LEU A 164 8.38 1.03 7.74
N ALA A 165 8.06 1.98 8.62
CA ALA A 165 8.54 1.98 10.00
C ALA A 165 8.09 0.72 10.75
N GLY A 166 6.82 0.33 10.60
CA GLY A 166 6.27 -0.89 11.20
C GLY A 166 7.00 -2.14 10.72
N LEU A 167 7.28 -2.24 9.41
CA LEU A 167 7.96 -3.41 8.86
C LEU A 167 9.45 -3.46 9.22
N LEU A 168 10.14 -2.32 9.27
CA LEU A 168 11.52 -2.25 9.77
C LEU A 168 11.59 -2.69 11.23
N PHE A 169 10.62 -2.27 12.05
CA PHE A 169 10.52 -2.66 13.45
C PHE A 169 10.29 -4.17 13.61
N LEU A 170 9.32 -4.72 12.88
CA LEU A 170 9.03 -6.17 12.88
C LEU A 170 10.18 -7.00 12.29
N GLY A 171 10.89 -6.46 11.31
CA GLY A 171 12.03 -7.09 10.66
C GLY A 171 13.29 -7.15 11.54
N GLY A 172 13.24 -6.73 12.81
CA GLY A 172 14.37 -6.86 13.75
C GLY A 172 15.46 -5.80 13.60
N THR A 173 15.19 -4.74 12.83
CA THR A 173 16.09 -3.59 12.64
C THR A 173 16.43 -2.96 13.99
N SER A 174 17.68 -2.51 14.18
CA SER A 174 18.10 -1.98 15.49
C SER A 174 17.33 -0.69 15.83
N ARG A 175 17.02 -0.47 17.12
CA ARG A 175 16.33 0.74 17.60
C ARG A 175 17.05 2.03 17.18
N LEU A 176 18.38 1.96 17.06
CA LEU A 176 19.23 3.08 16.63
C LEU A 176 19.05 3.41 15.13
N GLN A 177 18.92 2.39 14.28
CA GLN A 177 18.60 2.57 12.85
C GLN A 177 17.17 3.09 12.66
N LEU A 178 16.22 2.65 13.49
CA LEU A 178 14.85 3.19 13.48
C LEU A 178 14.84 4.66 13.91
N ALA A 179 15.57 5.00 14.97
CA ALA A 179 15.74 6.39 15.42
C ALA A 179 16.44 7.26 14.36
N ALA A 180 17.44 6.73 13.65
CA ALA A 180 18.10 7.42 12.55
C ALA A 180 17.15 7.70 11.38
N LEU A 181 16.24 6.76 11.05
CA LEU A 181 15.21 6.99 10.03
C LEU A 181 14.24 8.09 10.46
N VAL A 182 13.77 8.07 11.71
CA VAL A 182 12.90 9.13 12.25
C VAL A 182 13.61 10.47 12.24
N ALA A 183 14.89 10.51 12.63
CA ALA A 183 15.71 11.72 12.57
C ALA A 183 15.86 12.22 11.12
N LEU A 184 16.11 11.33 10.15
CA LEU A 184 16.17 11.70 8.73
C LEU A 184 14.85 12.30 8.25
N VAL A 185 13.71 11.68 8.59
CA VAL A 185 12.39 12.21 8.26
C VAL A 185 12.18 13.59 8.91
N ALA A 186 12.57 13.77 10.17
CA ALA A 186 12.47 15.04 10.87
C ALA A 186 13.35 16.15 10.24
N VAL A 187 14.51 15.79 9.68
CA VAL A 187 15.39 16.72 8.95
C VAL A 187 14.84 17.06 7.57
N VAL A 188 14.21 16.11 6.88
CA VAL A 188 13.62 16.32 5.56
C VAL A 188 12.27 17.04 5.65
N ALA A 189 11.51 16.82 6.72
CA ALA A 189 10.20 17.44 6.97
C ALA A 189 10.15 18.96 6.74
N PRO A 190 11.10 19.79 7.23
CA PRO A 190 11.10 21.23 6.98
C PRO A 190 11.38 21.61 5.51
N ILE A 191 11.95 20.72 4.71
CA ILE A 191 12.17 20.92 3.26
C ILE A 191 10.88 20.65 2.49
N VAL A 192 10.02 19.75 3.00
CA VAL A 192 8.77 19.34 2.33
C VAL A 192 7.90 20.56 1.97
N PRO A 193 7.60 21.54 2.87
CA PRO A 193 6.84 22.73 2.51
C PRO A 193 7.37 23.49 1.31
N HIS A 194 8.68 23.54 1.09
CA HIS A 194 9.26 24.22 -0.08
C HIS A 194 9.01 23.48 -1.39
N LEU A 195 8.75 22.17 -1.33
CA LEU A 195 8.39 21.30 -2.45
C LEU A 195 6.86 21.18 -2.64
N LEU A 196 6.06 21.64 -1.67
CA LEU A 196 4.60 21.57 -1.71
C LEU A 196 3.99 22.67 -2.59
N HIS A 197 2.94 22.30 -3.33
CA HIS A 197 2.13 23.25 -4.09
C HIS A 197 1.36 24.19 -3.15
N GLY A 198 1.00 25.39 -3.63
CA GLY A 198 0.34 26.43 -2.82
C GLY A 198 -0.90 25.96 -2.05
N TYR A 199 -1.70 25.06 -2.63
CA TYR A 199 -2.86 24.47 -1.97
C TYR A 199 -2.53 23.59 -0.76
N GLN A 200 -1.41 22.87 -0.79
CA GLN A 200 -0.99 22.01 0.32
C GLN A 200 -0.44 22.84 1.49
N LYS A 201 0.19 23.99 1.20
CA LYS A 201 0.65 24.96 2.20
C LYS A 201 -0.50 25.60 2.98
N GLN A 202 -1.65 25.81 2.36
CA GLN A 202 -2.84 26.38 3.01
C GLN A 202 -3.54 25.43 4.00
N ARG A 203 -3.21 24.14 3.98
CA ARG A 203 -3.83 23.11 4.83
C ARG A 203 -2.97 22.71 6.04
N LEU A 204 -1.71 23.15 6.09
CA LEU A 204 -0.78 22.98 7.20
C LEU A 204 -0.85 24.20 8.12
#